data_AF-A0AAP5H9F0-F1
#
_entry.id   AF-A0AAP5H9F0-F1
#
_cell.length_a   1.000
_cell.length_b   1.000
_cell.length_c   1.000
_cell.angle_alpha   90.00
_cell.angle_beta   90.00
_cell.angle_gamma   90.00
#
_symmetry.space_group_name_H-M   'P 1'
#
loop_
_entity.id
_entity.type
_entity.pdbx_description
1 polymer ?
#
loop_
_entity_poly.entity_id
_entity_poly.type
_entity_poly.pdbx_seq_one_letter_code
_entity_poly.pdbx_strand_id
1 'polypeptide(L)'
;MSLASPIEYTDVEQMRADYAERRRRFFHKPNIVSLEAVRRDVSAPVQEVAPEASNDPVVEIPNFLSLRDRCRDWVDLTSKGALKPADSTIVMRIVVDQLGISKRDIISERRTAEVMRPRMIACWLMRKATTMSLPMIGRKIGRRDHTTVLNACRKIDRLREREEGLRALTDQLLTMVEEEIASCED
;
A
#
# COMPACT_ATOMS: atom_id res chain seq x y z
N MET A 1 8.41 -22.06 -28.56
CA MET A 1 8.67 -21.70 -27.15
C MET A 1 7.76 -22.57 -26.29
N SER A 2 8.33 -23.53 -25.55
CA SER A 2 7.55 -24.47 -24.73
C SER A 2 6.86 -23.70 -23.60
N LEU A 3 5.53 -23.75 -23.55
CA LEU A 3 4.78 -23.21 -22.42
C LEU A 3 5.13 -24.05 -21.19
N ALA A 4 5.78 -23.43 -20.20
CA ALA A 4 6.11 -24.11 -18.95
C ALA A 4 4.82 -24.67 -18.32
N SER A 5 4.81 -25.97 -18.05
CA SER A 5 3.68 -26.67 -17.45
C SER A 5 3.25 -26.01 -16.13
N PRO A 6 1.94 -26.04 -15.79
CA PRO A 6 1.47 -25.60 -14.49
C PRO A 6 2.22 -26.33 -13.36
N ILE A 7 2.80 -25.58 -12.43
CA ILE A 7 3.52 -26.18 -11.31
C ILE A 7 2.51 -26.61 -10.26
N GLU A 8 2.29 -27.91 -10.16
CA GLU A 8 1.52 -28.50 -9.07
C GLU A 8 2.47 -29.00 -7.98
N TYR A 9 2.10 -28.75 -6.72
CA TYR A 9 2.83 -29.23 -5.55
C TYR A 9 1.96 -30.25 -4.81
N THR A 10 2.56 -31.35 -4.38
CA THR A 10 1.85 -32.38 -3.60
C THR A 10 1.98 -32.16 -2.10
N ASP A 11 2.98 -31.39 -1.66
CA ASP A 11 3.21 -31.07 -0.25
C ASP A 11 3.81 -29.65 -0.03
N VAL A 12 3.59 -29.10 1.18
CA VAL A 12 4.03 -27.77 1.59
C VAL A 12 5.55 -27.67 1.71
N GLU A 13 6.26 -28.74 2.09
CA GLU A 13 7.72 -28.72 2.13
C GLU A 13 8.30 -28.64 0.71
N GLN A 14 7.71 -29.38 -0.24
CA GLN A 14 8.08 -29.31 -1.66
C GLN A 14 7.89 -27.89 -2.21
N MET A 15 6.76 -27.25 -1.90
CA MET A 15 6.50 -25.87 -2.30
C MET A 15 7.53 -24.91 -1.68
N ARG A 16 7.81 -25.03 -0.38
CA ARG A 16 8.80 -24.17 0.30
C ARG A 16 10.21 -24.34 -0.26
N ALA A 17 10.61 -25.55 -0.62
CA ALA A 17 11.91 -25.85 -1.22
C ALA A 17 12.02 -25.23 -2.62
N ASP A 18 11.03 -25.40 -3.50
CA ASP A 18 10.99 -24.80 -4.83
C ASP A 18 11.00 -23.26 -4.75
N TYR A 19 10.21 -22.65 -3.85
CA TYR A 19 10.26 -21.21 -3.62
C TYR A 19 11.62 -20.71 -3.12
N ALA A 20 12.28 -21.46 -2.22
CA ALA A 20 13.61 -21.12 -1.72
C ALA A 20 14.67 -21.20 -2.83
N GLU A 21 14.56 -22.19 -3.71
CA GLU A 21 15.44 -22.39 -4.85
C GLU A 21 15.25 -21.31 -5.92
N ARG A 22 14.00 -20.96 -6.26
CA ARG A 22 13.71 -19.84 -7.18
C ARG A 22 14.18 -18.50 -6.62
N ARG A 23 14.01 -18.30 -5.31
CA ARG A 23 14.50 -17.10 -4.62
C ARG A 23 16.02 -17.02 -4.67
N ARG A 24 16.75 -18.14 -4.51
CA ARG A 24 18.19 -18.17 -4.80
C ARG A 24 18.42 -17.80 -6.26
N ARG A 25 17.81 -18.50 -7.21
CA ARG A 25 18.04 -18.37 -8.66
C ARG A 25 17.83 -16.93 -9.17
N PHE A 26 16.74 -16.26 -8.79
CA PHE A 26 16.42 -14.91 -9.27
C PHE A 26 17.10 -13.78 -8.51
N PHE A 27 17.53 -13.99 -7.26
CA PHE A 27 18.16 -12.96 -6.44
C PHE A 27 19.62 -13.27 -6.08
N HIS A 28 20.36 -13.91 -7.00
CA HIS A 28 21.81 -13.73 -6.99
C HIS A 28 22.09 -12.28 -7.40
N LYS A 29 22.77 -11.51 -6.53
CA LYS A 29 23.47 -10.30 -6.98
C LYS A 29 24.32 -10.75 -8.16
N PRO A 30 24.18 -10.18 -9.37
CA PRO A 30 25.03 -10.56 -10.47
C PRO A 30 26.47 -10.37 -10.00
N ASN A 31 27.27 -11.43 -10.10
CA ASN A 31 28.71 -11.32 -9.99
C ASN A 31 29.13 -10.47 -11.18
N ILE A 32 29.38 -9.18 -10.97
CA ILE A 32 29.85 -8.27 -12.02
C ILE A 32 31.28 -8.70 -12.31
N VAL A 33 31.42 -9.74 -13.14
CA VAL A 33 32.71 -10.15 -13.70
C VAL A 33 33.24 -8.94 -14.49
N SER A 34 34.45 -8.52 -14.13
CA SER A 34 35.23 -7.34 -14.56
C SER A 34 34.63 -6.47 -15.68
N LEU A 35 34.61 -5.15 -15.47
CA LEU A 35 34.22 -4.11 -16.45
C LEU A 35 34.82 -4.29 -17.87
N GLU A 36 35.92 -5.04 -17.99
CA GLU A 36 36.53 -5.43 -19.26
C GLU A 36 35.69 -6.38 -20.12
N ALA A 37 34.83 -7.21 -19.52
CA ALA A 37 33.92 -8.09 -20.26
C ALA A 37 32.77 -7.30 -20.89
N VAL A 38 32.18 -6.37 -20.14
CA VAL A 38 31.12 -5.46 -20.64
C VAL A 38 31.64 -4.55 -21.75
N ARG A 39 32.91 -4.12 -21.71
CA ARG A 39 33.54 -3.33 -22.78
C ARG A 39 33.69 -4.07 -24.11
N ARG A 40 33.83 -5.40 -24.13
CA ARG A 40 33.98 -6.17 -25.38
C ARG A 40 32.68 -6.24 -26.18
N ASP A 41 31.53 -6.31 -25.50
CA ASP A 41 30.22 -6.36 -26.16
C ASP A 41 29.77 -5.02 -26.76
N VAL A 42 30.43 -3.91 -26.40
CA VAL A 42 30.20 -2.57 -26.99
C VAL A 42 30.98 -2.38 -28.29
N SER A 43 31.75 -3.38 -28.75
CA SER A 43 32.48 -3.34 -30.02
C SER A 43 31.66 -3.85 -31.22
N ALA A 44 30.33 -3.92 -31.11
CA ALA A 44 29.48 -4.01 -32.30
C ALA A 44 29.48 -2.64 -33.00
N PRO A 45 29.64 -2.56 -34.33
CA PRO A 45 29.51 -1.29 -35.03
C PRO A 45 28.07 -0.80 -34.81
N VAL A 46 27.92 0.24 -33.99
CA VAL A 46 26.68 1.02 -33.94
C VAL A 46 26.48 1.52 -35.36
N GLN A 47 25.51 0.95 -36.07
CA GLN A 47 25.07 1.56 -37.32
C GLN A 47 24.53 2.94 -36.92
N GLU A 48 25.19 4.00 -37.39
CA GLU A 48 24.59 5.33 -37.41
C GLU A 48 23.32 5.23 -38.26
N VAL A 49 22.19 5.00 -37.59
CA VAL A 49 20.89 5.15 -38.23
C VAL A 49 20.78 6.64 -38.52
N ALA A 50 20.75 6.99 -39.81
CA ALA A 50 20.49 8.36 -40.23
C ALA A 50 19.25 8.89 -39.49
N PRO A 51 19.24 10.16 -39.07
CA PRO A 51 18.11 10.71 -38.32
C PRO A 51 16.92 10.80 -39.28
N GLU A 52 16.14 9.73 -39.37
CA GLU A 52 14.77 9.87 -39.81
C GLU A 52 14.11 10.77 -38.77
N ALA A 53 13.62 11.91 -39.23
CA ALA A 53 12.94 12.89 -38.41
C ALA A 53 11.67 12.26 -37.82
N SER A 54 11.81 11.49 -36.75
CA SER A 54 10.70 11.13 -35.91
C SER A 54 10.28 12.43 -35.23
N ASN A 55 9.06 12.87 -35.55
CA ASN A 55 8.37 13.95 -34.85
C ASN A 55 7.97 13.52 -33.43
N ASP A 56 8.82 12.76 -32.75
CA ASP A 56 8.60 12.43 -31.36
C ASP A 56 8.81 13.72 -30.57
N PRO A 57 7.78 14.23 -29.87
CA PRO A 57 7.93 15.44 -29.10
C PRO A 57 9.04 15.21 -28.08
N VAL A 58 10.04 16.10 -28.09
CA VAL A 58 11.08 16.12 -27.06
C VAL A 58 10.37 16.40 -25.73
N VAL A 59 10.06 15.34 -24.98
CA VAL A 59 9.49 15.46 -23.65
C VAL A 59 10.62 15.88 -22.72
N GLU A 60 10.68 17.16 -22.35
CA GLU A 60 11.58 17.64 -21.32
C GLU A 60 11.31 16.89 -20.01
N ILE A 61 12.22 15.99 -19.63
CA ILE A 61 12.15 15.29 -18.35
C ILE A 61 12.60 16.29 -17.28
N PRO A 62 11.72 16.69 -16.36
CA PRO A 62 12.06 17.68 -15.34
C PRO A 62 13.22 17.20 -14.48
N ASN A 63 14.06 18.12 -13.99
CA ASN A 63 15.15 17.81 -13.07
C ASN A 63 14.63 17.02 -11.85
N PHE A 64 15.37 16.00 -11.42
CA PHE A 64 14.99 15.00 -10.40
C PHE A 64 14.44 15.63 -9.11
N LEU A 65 14.90 16.82 -8.75
CA LEU A 65 14.41 17.59 -7.61
C LEU A 65 12.98 18.12 -7.80
N SER A 66 12.63 18.60 -9.00
CA SER A 66 11.26 19.00 -9.35
C SER A 66 10.31 17.81 -9.53
N LEU A 67 10.85 16.63 -9.90
CA LEU A 67 10.12 15.36 -9.91
C LEU A 67 9.73 14.92 -8.50
N ARG A 68 10.57 15.15 -7.49
CA ARG A 68 10.26 14.81 -6.10
C ARG A 68 9.09 15.62 -5.53
N ASP A 69 8.95 16.87 -5.96
CA ASP A 69 7.82 17.72 -5.59
C ASP A 69 6.59 17.43 -6.46
N ARG A 70 6.75 17.23 -7.78
CA ARG A 70 5.67 16.77 -8.67
C ARG A 70 5.11 15.38 -8.34
N CYS A 71 5.92 14.46 -7.80
CA CYS A 71 5.46 13.15 -7.36
C CYS A 71 4.60 13.22 -6.10
N ARG A 72 4.75 14.26 -5.27
CA ARG A 72 3.89 14.51 -4.12
C ARG A 72 2.49 14.89 -4.61
N ASP A 73 2.42 15.70 -5.66
CA ASP A 73 1.19 16.16 -6.31
C ASP A 73 0.56 15.10 -7.25
N TRP A 74 1.34 14.18 -7.81
CA TRP A 74 0.82 13.08 -8.65
C TRP A 74 -0.12 12.13 -7.91
N VAL A 75 0.02 12.02 -6.59
CA VAL A 75 -0.89 11.25 -5.73
C VAL A 75 -2.24 11.95 -5.55
N ASP A 76 -2.28 13.27 -5.78
CA ASP A 76 -3.49 14.09 -5.68
C ASP A 76 -4.16 14.30 -7.06
N LEU A 77 -3.48 14.04 -8.17
CA LEU A 77 -4.00 14.18 -9.55
C LEU A 77 -5.10 13.17 -9.96
N THR A 78 -5.44 12.18 -9.12
CA THR A 78 -6.63 11.32 -9.30
C THR A 78 -7.93 11.93 -8.73
N SER A 79 -7.95 13.25 -8.53
CA SER A 79 -9.02 14.06 -7.91
C SER A 79 -10.41 14.06 -8.58
N LYS A 80 -10.75 13.12 -9.48
CA LYS A 80 -12.15 12.95 -9.90
C LYS A 80 -13.08 12.43 -8.80
N GLY A 81 -12.54 12.11 -7.62
CA GLY A 81 -13.27 11.82 -6.38
C GLY A 81 -12.39 12.07 -5.17
N ALA A 82 -11.79 13.26 -5.09
CA ALA A 82 -10.92 13.67 -3.99
C ALA A 82 -11.63 13.45 -2.65
N LEU A 83 -11.21 12.40 -1.94
CA LEU A 83 -11.75 11.99 -0.65
C LEU A 83 -11.73 13.18 0.29
N LYS A 84 -12.90 13.54 0.85
CA LYS A 84 -13.00 14.67 1.77
C LYS A 84 -12.09 14.40 2.96
N PRO A 85 -11.18 15.32 3.33
CA PRO A 85 -10.34 15.15 4.53
C PRO A 85 -11.16 14.89 5.80
N ALA A 86 -12.41 15.37 5.82
CA ALA A 86 -13.39 15.28 6.90
C ALA A 86 -13.67 13.82 7.32
N ASP A 87 -13.81 12.90 6.38
CA ASP A 87 -14.26 11.53 6.67
C ASP A 87 -13.27 10.80 7.59
N SER A 88 -11.97 10.96 7.33
CA SER A 88 -10.91 10.38 8.16
C SER A 88 -10.88 10.97 9.57
N THR A 89 -11.26 12.24 9.72
CA THR A 89 -11.28 12.93 11.02
C THR A 89 -12.48 12.53 11.86
N ILE A 90 -13.63 12.30 11.24
CA ILE A 90 -14.85 11.77 11.87
C ILE A 90 -14.56 10.40 12.47
N VAL A 91 -14.01 9.47 11.68
CA VAL A 91 -13.66 8.12 12.16
C VAL A 91 -12.69 8.19 13.34
N MET A 92 -11.65 9.04 13.27
CA MET A 92 -10.70 9.18 14.38
C MET A 92 -11.36 9.72 15.65
N ARG A 93 -12.28 10.67 15.53
CA ARG A 93 -13.01 11.24 16.68
C ARG A 93 -13.89 10.18 17.33
N ILE A 94 -14.76 9.53 16.56
CA ILE A 94 -15.65 8.48 17.08
C ILE A 94 -14.86 7.37 17.79
N VAL A 95 -13.76 6.91 17.19
CA VAL A 95 -12.92 5.86 17.79
C VAL A 95 -12.27 6.32 19.10
N VAL A 96 -11.79 7.57 19.16
CA VAL A 96 -11.22 8.17 20.38
C VAL A 96 -12.26 8.24 21.50
N ASP A 97 -13.46 8.71 21.17
CA ASP A 97 -14.53 8.92 22.14
C ASP A 97 -15.06 7.58 22.68
N GLN A 98 -15.19 6.57 21.82
CA GLN A 98 -15.77 5.27 22.21
C GLN A 98 -14.77 4.33 22.88
N LEU A 99 -13.47 4.43 22.56
CA LEU A 99 -12.44 3.56 23.12
C LEU A 99 -11.59 4.23 24.22
N GLY A 100 -11.84 5.50 24.52
CA GLY A 100 -11.17 6.23 25.60
C GLY A 100 -9.65 6.39 25.39
N ILE A 101 -9.20 6.44 24.14
CA ILE A 101 -7.78 6.58 23.79
C ILE A 101 -7.48 7.95 23.18
N SER A 102 -6.25 8.44 23.32
CA SER A 102 -5.91 9.70 22.66
C SER A 102 -5.72 9.53 21.15
N LYS A 103 -6.11 10.53 20.37
CA LYS A 103 -5.77 10.62 18.93
C LYS A 103 -4.27 10.47 18.68
N ARG A 104 -3.44 10.98 19.60
CA ARG A 104 -1.98 10.86 19.53
C ARG A 104 -1.53 9.40 19.63
N ASP A 105 -2.22 8.59 20.43
CA ASP A 105 -1.88 7.18 20.59
C ASP A 105 -2.19 6.36 19.33
N ILE A 106 -3.31 6.66 18.66
CA ILE A 106 -3.65 6.06 17.36
C ILE A 106 -2.53 6.32 16.34
N ILE A 107 -2.01 7.55 16.29
CA ILE A 107 -0.96 7.96 15.35
C ILE A 107 0.44 7.47 15.80
N SER A 108 0.66 7.31 17.11
CA SER A 108 1.96 6.94 17.70
C SER A 108 2.53 5.64 17.14
N GLU A 109 3.84 5.45 17.25
CA GLU A 109 4.50 4.19 16.89
C GLU A 109 4.30 3.06 17.91
N ARG A 110 3.71 3.36 19.07
CA ARG A 110 3.53 2.40 20.18
C ARG A 110 2.77 1.15 19.72
N ARG A 111 3.29 -0.01 20.12
CA ARG A 111 2.78 -1.35 19.74
C ARG A 111 2.17 -2.15 20.90
N THR A 112 1.72 -1.46 21.95
CA THR A 112 1.00 -2.12 23.05
C THR A 112 -0.39 -2.55 22.58
N ALA A 113 -0.91 -3.68 23.10
CA ALA A 113 -2.19 -4.24 22.68
C ALA A 113 -3.36 -3.24 22.87
N GLU A 114 -3.32 -2.47 23.95
CA GLU A 114 -4.27 -1.42 24.31
C GLU A 114 -4.41 -0.33 23.24
N VAL A 115 -3.32 0.01 22.55
CA VAL A 115 -3.33 1.04 21.50
C VAL A 115 -3.47 0.40 20.12
N MET A 116 -2.88 -0.78 19.92
CA MET A 116 -2.94 -1.48 18.64
C MET A 116 -4.35 -1.93 18.28
N ARG A 117 -5.13 -2.47 19.22
CA ARG A 117 -6.50 -2.93 18.96
C ARG A 117 -7.38 -1.77 18.45
N PRO A 118 -7.51 -0.64 19.15
CA PRO A 118 -8.23 0.53 18.65
C PRO A 118 -7.75 1.06 17.31
N ARG A 119 -6.43 1.08 17.09
CA ARG A 119 -5.85 1.52 15.82
C ARG A 119 -6.24 0.61 14.66
N MET A 120 -6.25 -0.71 14.88
CA MET A 120 -6.71 -1.67 13.89
C MET A 120 -8.20 -1.48 13.58
N ILE A 121 -9.02 -1.21 14.59
CA ILE A 121 -10.44 -0.87 14.42
C ILE A 121 -10.58 0.42 13.58
N ALA A 122 -9.81 1.47 13.87
CA ALA A 122 -9.82 2.70 13.08
C ALA A 122 -9.46 2.47 11.61
N CYS A 123 -8.40 1.68 11.33
CA CYS A 123 -8.04 1.29 9.96
C CYS A 123 -9.20 0.59 9.24
N TRP A 124 -9.86 -0.34 9.94
CA TRP A 124 -10.95 -1.14 9.40
C TRP A 124 -12.19 -0.27 9.11
N LEU A 125 -12.56 0.62 10.03
CA LEU A 125 -13.67 1.58 9.87
C LEU A 125 -13.41 2.52 8.69
N MET A 126 -12.22 3.12 8.60
CA MET A 126 -11.86 3.96 7.44
C MET A 126 -11.99 3.19 6.13
N ARG A 127 -11.64 1.90 6.11
CA ARG A 127 -11.76 1.07 4.91
C ARG A 127 -13.20 0.72 4.54
N LYS A 128 -14.12 0.68 5.51
CA LYS A 128 -15.53 0.33 5.30
C LYS A 128 -16.40 1.54 5.01
N ALA A 129 -16.26 2.59 5.82
CA ALA A 129 -17.08 3.80 5.74
C ALA A 129 -16.64 4.78 4.64
N THR A 130 -15.41 4.64 4.11
CA THR A 130 -14.88 5.60 3.12
C THR A 130 -14.30 4.89 1.90
N THR A 131 -14.21 5.59 0.78
CA THR A 131 -13.59 5.09 -0.46
C THR A 131 -12.06 5.23 -0.46
N MET A 132 -11.44 5.45 0.71
CA MET A 132 -10.00 5.65 0.83
C MET A 132 -9.18 4.42 0.42
N SER A 133 -8.06 4.68 -0.28
CA SER A 133 -7.08 3.65 -0.60
C SER A 133 -6.24 3.27 0.62
N LEU A 134 -5.74 2.02 0.65
CA LEU A 134 -4.90 1.52 1.76
C LEU A 134 -3.66 2.40 2.04
N PRO A 135 -2.93 2.92 1.03
CA PRO A 135 -1.84 3.86 1.27
C PRO A 135 -2.30 5.17 1.91
N MET A 136 -3.47 5.67 1.52
CA MET A 136 -4.02 6.91 2.08
C MET A 136 -4.39 6.74 3.56
N ILE A 137 -5.04 5.64 3.91
CA ILE A 137 -5.35 5.28 5.31
C ILE A 137 -4.07 5.18 6.13
N GLY A 138 -3.03 4.53 5.59
CA GLY A 138 -1.73 4.41 6.22
C GLY A 138 -1.08 5.77 6.52
N ARG A 139 -1.20 6.72 5.60
CA ARG A 139 -0.74 8.11 5.82
C ARG A 139 -1.46 8.80 6.97
N LYS A 140 -2.78 8.64 7.09
CA LYS A 140 -3.58 9.26 8.17
C LYS A 140 -3.27 8.68 9.55
N ILE A 141 -2.94 7.40 9.63
CA ILE A 141 -2.66 6.69 10.88
C ILE A 141 -1.15 6.69 11.19
N GLY A 142 -0.44 7.77 10.87
CA GLY A 142 0.98 7.93 11.20
C GLY A 142 1.96 7.34 10.18
N ARG A 143 1.73 7.56 8.88
CA ARG A 143 2.63 7.15 7.78
C ARG A 143 3.01 5.66 7.78
N ARG A 144 2.03 4.79 8.05
CA ARG A 144 2.21 3.34 8.01
C ARG A 144 2.12 2.78 6.60
N ASP A 145 2.83 1.69 6.37
CA ASP A 145 2.76 0.96 5.10
C ASP A 145 1.37 0.41 4.82
N HIS A 146 0.96 0.43 3.56
CA HIS A 146 -0.33 -0.08 3.09
C HIS A 146 -0.56 -1.56 3.47
N THR A 147 0.51 -2.36 3.53
CA THR A 147 0.47 -3.77 3.99
C THR A 147 0.10 -3.88 5.47
N THR A 148 0.51 -2.91 6.29
CA THR A 148 0.14 -2.85 7.71
C THR A 148 -1.36 -2.59 7.87
N VAL A 149 -1.92 -1.68 7.05
CA VAL A 149 -3.36 -1.42 7.02
C VAL A 149 -4.12 -2.66 6.54
N LEU A 150 -3.67 -3.30 5.47
CA LEU A 150 -4.26 -4.55 4.97
C LEU A 150 -4.29 -5.65 6.03
N ASN A 151 -3.17 -5.84 6.72
CA ASN A 151 -3.04 -6.83 7.80
C ASN A 151 -3.95 -6.49 8.99
N ALA A 152 -4.09 -5.21 9.33
CA ALA A 152 -5.01 -4.76 10.36
C ALA A 152 -6.47 -5.10 10.00
N CYS A 153 -6.92 -4.76 8.79
CA CYS A 153 -8.28 -5.04 8.34
C CYS A 153 -8.58 -6.55 8.38
N ARG A 154 -7.70 -7.38 7.80
CA ARG A 154 -7.86 -8.85 7.81
C ARG A 154 -7.88 -9.42 9.23
N LYS A 155 -7.10 -8.84 10.14
CA LYS A 155 -7.07 -9.29 11.54
C LYS A 155 -8.39 -8.96 12.23
N ILE A 156 -8.95 -7.77 12.04
CA ILE A 156 -10.25 -7.40 12.59
C ILE A 156 -11.36 -8.27 12.01
N ASP A 157 -11.39 -8.52 10.69
CA ASP A 157 -12.39 -9.40 10.08
C ASP A 157 -12.39 -10.80 10.71
N ARG A 158 -11.21 -11.41 10.89
CA ARG A 158 -11.08 -12.71 11.58
C ARG A 158 -11.47 -12.68 13.05
N LEU A 159 -11.24 -11.55 13.73
CA LEU A 159 -11.63 -11.40 15.14
C LEU A 159 -13.15 -11.22 15.26
N ARG A 160 -13.80 -10.53 14.32
CA ARG A 160 -15.28 -10.39 14.28
C ARG A 160 -16.00 -11.73 14.07
N GLU A 161 -15.35 -12.71 13.44
CA GLU A 161 -15.88 -14.08 13.32
C GLU A 161 -15.85 -14.85 14.64
N ARG A 162 -14.96 -14.49 15.57
CA ARG A 162 -14.71 -15.25 16.81
C ARG A 162 -15.24 -14.56 18.07
N GLU A 163 -15.11 -13.24 18.12
CA GLU A 163 -15.45 -12.39 19.25
C GLU A 163 -16.73 -11.61 18.91
N GLU A 164 -17.89 -12.10 19.38
CA GLU A 164 -19.19 -11.46 19.11
C GLU A 164 -19.27 -10.03 19.68
N GLY A 165 -18.66 -9.79 20.85
CA GLY A 165 -18.56 -8.45 21.44
C GLY A 165 -17.79 -7.47 20.55
N LEU A 166 -16.73 -7.93 19.87
CA LEU A 166 -15.98 -7.08 18.93
C LEU A 166 -16.83 -6.78 17.70
N ARG A 167 -17.56 -7.76 17.19
CA ARG A 167 -18.46 -7.58 16.03
C ARG A 167 -19.52 -6.53 16.33
N ALA A 168 -20.25 -6.69 17.43
CA ALA A 168 -21.29 -5.74 17.86
C ALA A 168 -20.74 -4.32 18.02
N LEU A 169 -19.56 -4.18 18.65
CA LEU A 169 -18.88 -2.89 18.78
C LEU A 169 -18.54 -2.29 17.40
N THR A 170 -17.91 -3.06 16.51
CA THR A 170 -17.54 -2.55 15.17
C THR A 170 -18.74 -2.18 14.32
N ASP A 171 -19.86 -2.89 14.46
CA ASP A 171 -21.10 -2.62 13.73
C ASP A 171 -21.74 -1.32 14.23
N GLN A 172 -21.82 -1.14 15.56
CA GLN A 172 -22.26 0.11 16.17
C GLN A 172 -21.42 1.30 15.73
N LEU A 173 -20.09 1.18 15.79
CA LEU A 173 -19.19 2.25 15.36
C LEU A 173 -19.35 2.57 13.87
N LEU A 174 -19.59 1.56 13.04
CA LEU A 174 -19.80 1.76 11.60
C LEU A 174 -21.08 2.56 11.34
N THR A 175 -22.19 2.20 11.99
CA THR A 175 -23.45 2.94 11.88
C THR A 175 -23.28 4.41 12.31
N MET A 176 -22.63 4.66 13.45
CA MET A 176 -22.37 6.02 13.92
C MET A 176 -21.53 6.84 12.92
N VAL A 177 -20.51 6.22 12.32
CA VAL A 177 -19.67 6.88 11.31
C VAL A 177 -20.49 7.21 10.05
N GLU A 178 -21.29 6.26 9.56
CA GLU A 178 -22.09 6.43 8.34
C GLU A 178 -23.15 7.53 8.51
N GLU A 179 -23.83 7.57 9.66
CA GLU A 179 -24.78 8.64 10.01
C GLU A 179 -24.10 10.01 10.06
N GLU A 180 -22.91 10.10 10.67
CA GLU A 180 -22.20 11.37 10.81
C GLU A 180 -21.62 11.85 9.48
N ILE A 181 -21.15 10.95 8.62
CA ILE A 181 -20.73 11.28 7.24
C ILE A 181 -21.91 11.79 6.42
N ALA A 182 -23.07 11.11 6.48
CA ALA A 182 -24.28 11.53 5.76
C ALA A 182 -24.75 12.93 6.19
N SER A 183 -24.70 13.24 7.49
CA SER A 183 -25.07 14.55 8.02
C SER A 183 -24.19 15.72 7.53
N CYS A 184 -23.02 15.44 6.97
CA CYS A 184 -22.09 16.44 6.44
C CYS A 184 -22.21 16.64 4.92
N GLU A 185 -23.09 15.91 4.23
CA GLU A 185 -23.30 16.03 2.79
C GLU A 185 -24.39 17.05 2.40
N ASP A 186 -25.23 17.44 3.37
CA ASP A 186 -26.22 18.53 3.27
C ASP A 186 -25.63 19.90 3.66
#